data_AF-A0A9E0RFN3-F1
#
_entry.id   AF-A0A9E0RFN3-F1
#
_cell.length_a   1.000
_cell.length_b   1.000
_cell.length_c   1.000
_cell.angle_alpha   90.00
_cell.angle_beta   90.00
_cell.angle_gamma   90.00
#
_symmetry.space_group_name_H-M   'P 1'
#
loop_
_entity.id
_entity.type
_entity.pdbx_description
1 polymer ?
#
loop_
_entity_poly.entity_id
_entity_poly.type
_entity_poly.pdbx_seq_one_letter_code
_entity_poly.pdbx_strand_id
1 'polypeptide(L)'
;MAASTNSADNPSADYRKQWHSNILTGYQSLATQSQALAKRAETYCQAPSPEGLEKTKQAWLEAFLAWQQVRFVDFGPVEQGNRAWQFQFWPDPKNLVARKASYLLKDDAPITPEKISESGVA
;
A
#
# COMPACT_ATOMS: atom_id res chain seq x y z
N MET A 1 12.45 42.80 35.81
CA MET A 1 12.83 42.64 34.39
C MET A 1 12.28 41.29 33.94
N ALA A 2 11.18 41.32 33.18
CA ALA A 2 10.54 40.12 32.68
C ALA A 2 11.35 39.56 31.49
N ALA A 3 11.68 38.27 31.52
CA ALA A 3 12.28 37.59 30.39
C ALA A 3 11.18 37.33 29.35
N SER A 4 11.23 38.06 28.24
CA SER A 4 10.39 37.81 27.07
C SER A 4 10.84 36.51 26.41
N THR A 5 10.11 35.42 26.64
CA THR A 5 10.25 34.19 25.85
C THR A 5 9.53 34.39 24.52
N ASN A 6 10.27 34.79 23.49
CA ASN A 6 9.77 34.87 22.12
C ASN A 6 9.31 33.48 21.67
N SER A 7 8.00 33.29 21.49
CA SER A 7 7.38 32.03 21.07
C SER A 7 7.41 31.82 19.55
N ALA A 8 8.29 32.52 18.83
CA ALA A 8 8.20 32.65 17.36
C ALA A 8 9.04 31.65 16.56
N ASP A 9 10.04 30.97 17.14
CA ASP A 9 10.86 29.99 16.43
C ASP A 9 11.01 28.72 17.27
N ASN A 10 10.06 27.79 17.13
CA ASN A 10 10.22 26.44 17.67
C ASN A 10 10.43 25.46 16.51
N PRO A 11 11.69 25.14 16.14
CA PRO A 11 12.00 24.22 15.05
C PRO A 11 11.27 22.87 15.16
N SER A 12 10.99 22.41 16.39
CA SER A 12 10.26 21.16 16.62
C SER A 12 8.79 21.19 16.15
N ALA A 13 8.15 22.35 16.17
CA ALA A 13 6.80 22.51 15.65
C ALA A 13 6.78 22.45 14.12
N ASP A 14 7.83 22.93 13.47
CA ASP A 14 8.00 22.88 12.02
C ASP A 14 8.29 21.44 11.54
N TYR A 15 9.19 20.71 12.21
CA TYR A 15 9.46 19.31 11.90
C TYR A 15 8.22 18.41 12.04
N ARG A 16 7.38 18.66 13.06
CA ARG A 16 6.12 17.91 13.24
C ARG A 16 5.16 18.17 12.08
N LYS A 17 4.99 19.43 11.68
CA LYS A 17 4.13 19.79 10.52
C LYS A 17 4.64 19.16 9.24
N GLN A 18 5.95 19.25 8.98
CA GLN A 18 6.58 18.65 7.82
C GLN A 18 6.39 17.14 7.80
N TRP A 19 6.55 16.47 8.94
CA TRP A 19 6.35 15.02 9.05
C TRP A 19 4.90 14.60 8.76
N HIS A 20 3.92 15.29 9.33
CA HIS A 20 2.50 15.05 9.00
C HIS A 20 2.21 15.26 7.52
N SER A 21 2.74 16.34 6.93
CA SER A 21 2.59 16.62 5.50
C SER A 21 3.18 15.51 4.63
N ASN A 22 4.40 15.05 4.95
CA ASN A 22 5.08 13.98 4.22
C ASN A 22 4.33 12.65 4.30
N ILE A 23 3.80 12.29 5.48
CA ILE A 23 2.99 11.08 5.64
C ILE A 23 1.71 11.18 4.80
N LEU A 24 1.01 12.32 4.85
CA LEU A 24 -0.20 12.54 4.08
C LEU A 24 0.08 12.42 2.57
N THR A 25 1.10 13.10 2.07
CA THR A 25 1.49 13.03 0.65
C THR A 25 1.92 11.61 0.26
N GLY A 26 2.63 10.89 1.12
CA GLY A 26 3.01 9.50 0.89
C GLY A 26 1.79 8.59 0.72
N TYR A 27 0.79 8.70 1.60
CA TYR A 27 -0.44 7.91 1.48
C TYR A 27 -1.30 8.32 0.28
N GLN A 28 -1.31 9.61 -0.10
CA GLN A 28 -1.96 10.08 -1.33
C GLN A 28 -1.30 9.48 -2.58
N SER A 29 0.03 9.42 -2.60
CA SER A 29 0.80 8.74 -3.65
C SER A 29 0.45 7.27 -3.73
N LEU A 30 0.45 6.56 -2.58
CA LEU A 30 0.04 5.15 -2.51
C LEU A 30 -1.37 4.92 -3.06
N ALA A 31 -2.35 5.74 -2.66
CA ALA A 31 -3.72 5.64 -3.15
C ALA A 31 -3.79 5.82 -4.67
N THR A 32 -3.11 6.85 -5.19
CA THR A 32 -3.06 7.16 -6.63
C THR A 32 -2.43 6.02 -7.43
N GLN A 33 -1.29 5.50 -6.99
CA GLN A 33 -0.58 4.43 -7.71
C GLN A 33 -1.34 3.09 -7.62
N SER A 34 -1.99 2.82 -6.48
CA SER A 34 -2.83 1.62 -6.33
C SER A 34 -4.05 1.66 -7.27
N GLN A 35 -4.66 2.84 -7.44
CA GLN A 35 -5.75 3.02 -8.42
C GLN A 35 -5.25 2.86 -9.85
N ALA A 36 -4.06 3.37 -10.17
CA ALA A 36 -3.43 3.19 -11.48
C ALA A 36 -3.17 1.71 -11.77
N LEU A 37 -2.65 0.95 -10.80
CA LEU A 37 -2.49 -0.50 -10.91
C LEU A 37 -3.82 -1.21 -11.18
N ALA A 38 -4.87 -0.92 -10.40
CA ALA A 38 -6.19 -1.53 -10.59
C ALA A 38 -6.72 -1.33 -12.02
N LYS A 39 -6.70 -0.08 -12.51
CA LYS A 39 -7.12 0.25 -13.88
C LYS A 39 -6.27 -0.45 -14.96
N ARG A 40 -4.96 -0.57 -14.74
CA ARG A 40 -4.06 -1.28 -15.66
C ARG A 40 -4.35 -2.76 -15.70
N ALA A 41 -4.58 -3.38 -14.55
CA ALA A 41 -4.96 -4.79 -14.45
C ALA A 41 -6.30 -5.07 -15.16
N GLU A 42 -7.33 -4.25 -14.93
CA GLU A 42 -8.61 -4.34 -15.62
C GLU A 42 -8.46 -4.25 -17.15
N THR A 43 -7.68 -3.28 -17.62
CA THR A 43 -7.40 -3.10 -19.06
C THR A 43 -6.69 -4.32 -19.64
N TYR A 44 -5.71 -4.86 -18.91
CA TYR A 44 -4.98 -6.06 -19.34
C TYR A 44 -5.89 -7.29 -19.42
N CYS A 45 -6.79 -7.47 -18.44
CA CYS A 45 -7.75 -8.58 -18.45
C CYS A 45 -8.70 -8.55 -19.66
N GLN A 46 -9.02 -7.38 -20.20
CA GLN A 46 -9.89 -7.24 -21.37
C GLN A 46 -9.18 -7.61 -22.68
N ALA A 47 -7.88 -7.31 -22.80
CA ALA A 47 -7.09 -7.57 -24.00
C ALA A 47 -5.64 -7.95 -23.65
N PRO A 48 -5.40 -9.21 -23.23
CA PRO A 48 -4.07 -9.66 -22.82
C PRO A 48 -3.05 -9.59 -23.96
N SER A 49 -1.90 -8.97 -23.70
CA SER A 49 -0.77 -8.93 -24.62
C SER A 49 0.57 -8.87 -23.86
N PRO A 50 1.71 -9.25 -24.47
CA PRO A 50 3.01 -9.12 -23.82
C PRO A 50 3.31 -7.69 -23.37
N GLU A 51 3.02 -6.69 -24.20
CA GLU A 51 3.20 -5.27 -23.85
C GLU A 51 2.28 -4.84 -22.71
N GLY A 52 1.01 -5.28 -22.73
CA GLY A 52 0.05 -5.00 -21.66
C GLY A 52 0.47 -5.60 -20.32
N LEU A 53 1.07 -6.79 -20.34
CA LEU A 53 1.61 -7.44 -19.15
C LEU A 53 2.77 -6.63 -18.56
N GLU A 54 3.72 -6.18 -19.38
CA GLU A 54 4.84 -5.37 -18.91
C GLU A 54 4.38 -4.02 -18.33
N LYS A 55 3.40 -3.36 -18.96
CA LYS A 55 2.76 -2.15 -18.41
C LYS A 55 2.08 -2.42 -17.06
N THR A 56 1.47 -3.58 -16.89
CA THR A 56 0.82 -3.97 -15.63
C THR A 56 1.85 -4.25 -14.53
N LYS A 57 2.95 -4.95 -14.85
CA LYS A 57 4.07 -5.15 -13.91
C LYS A 57 4.71 -3.83 -13.48
N GLN A 58 4.87 -2.89 -14.42
CA GLN A 58 5.40 -1.57 -14.11
C GLN A 58 4.48 -0.79 -13.14
N ALA A 59 3.16 -0.79 -13.39
CA ALA A 59 2.20 -0.18 -12.48
C ALA A 59 2.18 -0.85 -11.10
N TRP A 60 2.40 -2.17 -11.05
CA TRP A 60 2.54 -2.90 -9.78
C TRP A 60 3.78 -2.43 -9.01
N LEU A 61 4.92 -2.28 -9.69
CA LEU A 61 6.16 -1.80 -9.08
C LEU A 61 5.99 -0.37 -8.53
N GLU A 62 5.34 0.51 -9.28
CA GLU A 62 5.05 1.89 -8.86
C GLU A 62 4.16 1.94 -7.60
N ALA A 63 3.09 1.14 -7.55
CA ALA A 63 2.25 1.01 -6.37
C ALA A 63 3.03 0.44 -5.17
N PHE A 64 3.87 -0.57 -5.40
CA PHE A 64 4.68 -1.17 -4.35
C PHE A 64 5.72 -0.20 -3.78
N LEU A 65 6.38 0.58 -4.63
CA LEU A 65 7.34 1.60 -4.20
C LEU A 65 6.64 2.73 -3.42
N ALA A 66 5.44 3.14 -3.84
CA ALA A 66 4.64 4.10 -3.08
C ALA A 66 4.25 3.57 -1.70
N TRP A 67 3.98 2.26 -1.56
CA TRP A 67 3.80 1.62 -0.25
C TRP A 67 5.10 1.65 0.57
N GLN A 68 6.24 1.33 -0.03
CA GLN A 68 7.53 1.36 0.67
C GLN A 68 7.86 2.77 1.23
N GLN A 69 7.45 3.84 0.56
CA GLN A 69 7.66 5.22 1.06
C GLN A 69 6.98 5.50 2.39
N VAL A 70 5.86 4.84 2.70
CA VAL A 70 5.10 5.03 3.94
C VAL A 70 5.19 3.84 4.90
N ARG A 71 5.92 2.77 4.53
CA ARG A 71 6.00 1.54 5.33
C ARG A 71 6.59 1.74 6.74
N PHE A 72 7.33 2.81 6.96
CA PHE A 72 7.83 3.17 8.29
C PHE A 72 6.73 3.64 9.25
N VAL A 73 5.53 3.97 8.73
CA VAL A 73 4.38 4.35 9.56
C VAL A 73 3.76 3.07 10.10
N ASP A 74 3.90 2.86 11.39
CA ASP A 74 3.45 1.69 12.14
C ASP A 74 2.46 2.06 13.24
N PHE A 75 1.72 3.15 13.06
CA PHE A 75 0.73 3.64 14.02
C PHE A 75 -0.54 4.15 13.32
N GLY A 76 -1.66 4.14 14.04
CA GLY A 76 -2.90 4.76 13.58
C GLY A 76 -3.69 3.89 12.59
N PRO A 77 -4.33 4.47 11.55
CA PRO A 77 -5.24 3.72 10.68
C PRO A 77 -4.62 2.53 9.94
N VAL A 78 -3.30 2.51 9.75
CA VAL A 78 -2.59 1.42 9.04
C VAL A 78 -2.48 0.14 9.88
N GLU A 79 -2.61 0.23 11.20
CA GLU A 79 -2.62 -0.93 12.10
C GLU A 79 -3.99 -1.60 12.19
N GLN A 80 -5.05 -0.88 11.82
CA GLN A 80 -6.42 -1.37 11.93
C GLN A 80 -6.67 -2.50 10.92
N GLY A 81 -7.26 -3.60 11.41
CA GLY A 81 -7.61 -4.75 10.58
C GLY A 81 -6.40 -5.40 9.89
N ASN A 82 -5.20 -5.31 10.49
CA ASN A 82 -3.95 -5.83 9.90
C ASN A 82 -3.65 -5.25 8.51
N ARG A 83 -4.07 -4.02 8.22
CA ARG A 83 -3.93 -3.41 6.89
C ARG A 83 -2.47 -3.39 6.40
N ALA A 84 -1.50 -3.05 7.23
CA ALA A 84 -0.08 -3.14 6.86
C ALA A 84 0.33 -4.54 6.38
N TRP A 85 -0.14 -5.60 7.05
CA TRP A 85 0.12 -6.99 6.69
C TRP A 85 -0.64 -7.41 5.42
N GLN A 86 -1.84 -6.87 5.20
CA GLN A 86 -2.59 -7.08 3.95
C GLN A 86 -1.88 -6.45 2.74
N PHE A 87 -1.22 -5.29 2.91
CA PHE A 87 -0.40 -4.68 1.86
C PHE A 87 0.88 -5.48 1.60
N GLN A 88 1.56 -5.95 2.66
CA GLN A 88 2.81 -6.69 2.52
C GLN A 88 3.00 -7.71 3.63
N PHE A 89 2.72 -8.98 3.31
CA PHE A 89 3.06 -10.12 4.14
C PHE A 89 4.53 -10.52 3.92
N TRP A 90 5.43 -10.08 4.80
CA TRP A 90 6.84 -10.43 4.75
C TRP A 90 7.49 -10.38 6.15
N PRO A 91 8.34 -11.35 6.53
CA PRO A 91 8.76 -12.52 5.74
C PRO A 91 7.67 -13.61 5.64
N ASP A 92 7.66 -14.34 4.52
CA ASP A 92 6.74 -15.48 4.28
C ASP A 92 7.50 -16.82 4.23
N PRO A 93 7.97 -17.34 5.39
CA PRO A 93 8.78 -18.56 5.41
C PRO A 93 8.01 -19.81 4.98
N LYS A 94 6.67 -19.76 5.01
CA LYS A 94 5.80 -20.90 4.67
C LYS A 94 5.22 -20.79 3.26
N ASN A 95 5.60 -19.77 2.49
CA ASN A 95 5.10 -19.48 1.16
C ASN A 95 3.56 -19.43 1.11
N LEU A 96 2.94 -18.85 2.13
CA LEU A 96 1.49 -18.75 2.30
C LEU A 96 0.85 -17.96 1.16
N VAL A 97 1.45 -16.85 0.74
CA VAL A 97 0.90 -15.99 -0.31
C VAL A 97 0.74 -16.77 -1.61
N ALA A 98 1.81 -17.42 -2.08
CA ALA A 98 1.75 -18.18 -3.32
C ALA A 98 0.81 -19.40 -3.21
N ARG A 99 0.85 -20.13 -2.09
CA ARG A 99 -0.03 -21.30 -1.87
C ARG A 99 -1.51 -20.91 -1.90
N LYS A 100 -1.88 -19.81 -1.27
CA LYS A 100 -3.27 -19.31 -1.26
C LYS A 100 -3.68 -18.78 -2.64
N ALA A 101 -2.83 -18.01 -3.30
CA ALA A 101 -3.08 -17.55 -4.67
C ALA A 101 -3.29 -18.74 -5.63
N SER A 102 -2.41 -19.74 -5.61
CA SER A 102 -2.56 -20.95 -6.42
C SER A 102 -3.83 -21.72 -6.08
N TYR A 103 -4.21 -21.80 -4.79
CA TYR A 103 -5.45 -22.45 -4.37
C TYR A 103 -6.69 -21.72 -4.92
N LEU A 104 -6.72 -20.39 -4.81
CA LEU A 104 -7.83 -19.58 -5.30
C LEU A 104 -7.99 -19.65 -6.82
N LEU A 105 -6.90 -19.81 -7.56
CA LEU A 105 -6.88 -19.91 -9.02
C LEU A 105 -7.09 -21.34 -9.57
N LYS A 106 -7.44 -22.32 -8.72
CA LYS A 106 -7.62 -23.73 -9.15
C LYS A 106 -8.87 -23.95 -9.99
N ASP A 107 -9.90 -23.16 -9.75
CA ASP A 107 -11.18 -23.23 -10.46
C ASP A 107 -11.49 -21.88 -11.11
N ASP A 108 -12.42 -21.90 -12.06
CA ASP A 108 -12.89 -20.68 -12.74
C ASP A 108 -13.97 -19.94 -11.90
N ALA A 109 -14.11 -20.26 -10.61
CA ALA A 109 -15.07 -19.55 -9.78
C ALA A 109 -14.61 -18.10 -9.58
N PRO A 110 -15.54 -17.12 -9.66
CA PRO A 110 -15.19 -15.72 -9.43
C PRO A 110 -14.49 -15.52 -8.09
N ILE A 111 -13.39 -14.76 -8.11
CA ILE A 111 -12.70 -14.32 -6.90
C ILE A 111 -13.40 -13.06 -6.39
N THR A 112 -14.15 -13.19 -5.30
CA THR A 112 -14.87 -12.06 -4.70
C THR A 112 -14.08 -11.43 -3.55
N PRO A 113 -14.37 -10.16 -3.19
CA PRO A 113 -13.78 -9.52 -2.01
C PRO A 113 -13.97 -10.33 -0.71
N GLU A 114 -15.12 -10.99 -0.56
CA GLU A 114 -15.44 -11.83 0.60
C GLU A 114 -14.51 -13.06 0.64
N LYS A 115 -14.34 -13.76 -0.49
CA LYS A 115 -13.44 -14.91 -0.61
C LYS A 115 -11.99 -14.53 -0.28
N ILE A 116 -11.55 -13.33 -0.69
CA ILE A 116 -10.23 -12.79 -0.34
C ILE A 116 -10.13 -12.49 1.15
N SER A 117 -11.15 -11.86 1.75
CA SER A 117 -11.19 -11.53 3.18
C SER A 117 -11.13 -12.79 4.06
N GLU A 118 -11.84 -13.85 3.69
CA GLU A 118 -11.81 -15.15 4.41
C GLU A 118 -10.48 -15.88 4.24
N SER A 119 -9.84 -15.73 3.08
CA SER A 119 -8.59 -16.43 2.78
C SER A 119 -7.45 -15.95 3.68
N GLY A 120 -7.37 -14.65 3.98
CA GLY A 120 -6.39 -14.03 4.87
C GLY A 120 -4.92 -14.32 4.52
N VAL A 121 -3.98 -13.72 5.23
CA VAL A 121 -2.55 -14.11 5.20
C VAL A 121 -1.97 -14.35 6.60
N ALA A 122 -2.72 -13.98 7.64
CA ALA A 122 -2.46 -14.28 9.04
C ALA A 122 -3.38 -15.42 9.51
#